data_AF-A0A1G3LKN2-F1
#
_entry.id   AF-A0A1G3LKN2-F1
#
_cell.length_a   1.000
_cell.length_b   1.000
_cell.length_c   1.000
_cell.angle_alpha   90.00
_cell.angle_beta   90.00
_cell.angle_gamma   90.00
#
_symmetry.space_group_name_H-M   'P 1'
#
loop_
_entity.id
_entity.type
_entity.pdbx_description
1 polymer ?
#
loop_
_entity_poly.entity_id
_entity_poly.type
_entity_poly.pdbx_seq_one_letter_code
_entity_poly.pdbx_strand_id
1 'polypeptide(L)'
;MRKNKYITKKIFSPLDDLYVLLESMEKILNLTIDDNDYVIGRKQLFYIFLHETGHAFITKSARWIHELKEDETDFVDEVVVRILIDDLIKKLNIYDKLDIYYENHVNHKKELINYGFNLSEENYLYLERIWYEKYSKDFKIEKYCQFVLDYYKNNNNSFKKI
;
A
#
# COMPACT_ATOMS: atom_id res chain seq x y z
N MET A 1 -28.05 1.82 -14.77
CA MET A 1 -26.80 1.16 -14.33
C MET A 1 -25.61 1.84 -14.99
N ARG A 2 -24.72 2.49 -14.22
CA ARG A 2 -23.42 2.93 -14.77
C ARG A 2 -22.64 1.68 -15.16
N LYS A 3 -22.29 1.51 -16.44
CA LYS A 3 -21.33 0.47 -16.87
C LYS A 3 -20.06 0.65 -16.03
N ASN A 4 -19.65 -0.41 -15.34
CA ASN A 4 -18.43 -0.41 -14.55
C ASN A 4 -17.26 -0.19 -15.54
N LYS A 5 -16.65 1.00 -15.53
CA LYS A 5 -15.58 1.39 -16.47
C LYS A 5 -14.36 0.46 -16.41
N TYR A 6 -14.23 -0.30 -15.34
CA TYR A 6 -13.17 -1.29 -15.13
C TYR A 6 -13.53 -2.67 -15.70
N ILE A 7 -14.83 -2.98 -15.87
CA ILE A 7 -15.29 -4.18 -16.56
C ILE A 7 -15.45 -3.82 -18.03
N THR A 8 -14.32 -3.69 -18.72
CA THR A 8 -14.35 -3.74 -20.17
C THR A 8 -14.50 -5.21 -20.57
N LYS A 9 -15.34 -5.52 -21.57
CA LYS A 9 -15.39 -6.84 -22.23
C LYS A 9 -14.06 -7.18 -22.96
N LYS A 10 -12.97 -6.49 -22.66
CA LYS A 10 -11.66 -6.64 -23.28
C LYS A 10 -10.70 -7.26 -22.27
N ILE A 11 -9.86 -8.13 -22.81
CA ILE A 11 -8.73 -8.76 -22.15
C ILE A 11 -7.94 -7.68 -21.39
N PHE A 12 -7.71 -7.92 -20.11
CA PHE A 12 -6.99 -7.00 -19.24
C PHE A 12 -5.50 -7.14 -19.57
N SER A 13 -4.99 -6.35 -20.53
CA SER A 13 -3.60 -6.39 -21.03
C SER A 13 -2.52 -6.62 -19.94
N PRO A 14 -2.60 -6.00 -18.74
CA PRO A 14 -1.59 -6.23 -17.71
C PRO A 14 -1.53 -7.66 -17.17
N LEU A 15 -2.63 -8.43 -17.20
CA LEU A 15 -2.61 -9.83 -16.79
C LEU A 15 -1.86 -10.69 -17.80
N ASP A 16 -2.07 -10.46 -19.10
CA ASP A 16 -1.34 -11.17 -20.15
C ASP A 16 0.16 -10.87 -20.07
N ASP A 17 0.52 -9.60 -19.85
CA ASP A 17 1.92 -9.18 -19.68
C ASP A 17 2.56 -9.86 -18.45
N LEU A 18 1.81 -10.00 -17.35
CA LEU A 18 2.26 -10.73 -16.15
C LEU A 18 2.42 -12.23 -16.40
N TYR A 19 1.52 -12.85 -17.18
CA TYR A 19 1.65 -14.26 -17.58
C TYR A 19 2.87 -14.48 -18.48
N VAL A 20 3.11 -13.60 -19.46
CA VAL A 20 4.29 -13.67 -20.34
C VAL A 20 5.58 -13.49 -19.53
N LEU A 21 5.57 -12.60 -18.53
CA LEU A 21 6.70 -12.45 -17.61
C LEU A 21 6.92 -13.72 -16.78
N LEU A 22 5.86 -14.31 -16.21
CA LEU A 22 5.94 -15.56 -15.46
C LEU A 22 6.53 -16.69 -16.32
N GLU A 23 6.00 -16.91 -17.52
CA GLU A 23 6.51 -17.93 -18.45
C GLU A 23 8.00 -17.70 -18.78
N SER A 24 8.39 -16.43 -18.95
CA SER A 24 9.79 -16.08 -19.21
C SER A 24 10.68 -16.37 -18.00
N MET A 25 10.23 -16.06 -16.79
CA MET A 25 10.94 -16.35 -15.54
C MET A 25 11.06 -17.86 -15.29
N GLU A 26 9.97 -18.61 -15.45
CA GLU A 26 9.94 -20.06 -15.36
C GLU A 26 10.94 -20.70 -16.32
N LYS A 27 11.00 -20.22 -17.56
CA LYS A 27 11.98 -20.68 -18.56
C LYS A 27 13.42 -20.34 -18.20
N ILE A 28 13.69 -19.10 -17.73
CA ILE A 28 15.05 -18.67 -17.37
C ILE A 28 15.56 -19.44 -16.16
N LEU A 29 14.70 -19.64 -15.15
CA LEU A 29 15.04 -20.31 -13.90
C LEU A 29 14.90 -21.84 -13.98
N ASN A 30 14.30 -22.35 -15.06
CA ASN A 30 13.95 -23.75 -15.24
C ASN A 30 13.14 -24.31 -14.05
N LEU A 31 12.12 -23.56 -13.66
CA LEU A 31 11.16 -23.88 -12.60
C LEU A 31 9.74 -23.70 -13.14
N THR A 32 8.78 -24.38 -12.52
CA THR A 32 7.36 -24.18 -12.77
C THR A 32 6.71 -23.80 -11.45
N ILE A 33 5.88 -22.77 -11.47
CA ILE A 33 5.20 -22.21 -10.30
C ILE A 33 3.70 -22.49 -10.43
N ASP A 34 3.12 -23.14 -9.43
CA ASP A 34 1.69 -23.31 -9.29
C ASP A 34 1.10 -22.54 -8.09
N ASP A 35 -0.22 -22.61 -7.90
CA ASP A 35 -0.92 -21.90 -6.83
C ASP A 35 -0.39 -22.25 -5.42
N ASN A 36 0.21 -23.43 -5.22
CA ASN A 36 0.76 -23.90 -3.95
C ASN A 36 2.18 -23.39 -3.66
N ASP A 37 2.92 -22.95 -4.67
CA ASP A 37 4.27 -22.40 -4.51
C ASP A 37 4.25 -20.98 -3.92
N TYR A 38 3.10 -20.30 -4.00
CA TYR A 38 2.87 -19.04 -3.31
C TYR A 38 2.60 -19.31 -1.83
N VAL A 39 3.54 -18.90 -0.95
CA VAL A 39 3.46 -19.04 0.52
C VAL A 39 2.09 -18.60 1.09
N ILE A 40 1.43 -17.61 0.46
CA ILE A 40 0.14 -17.05 0.88
C ILE A 40 -0.92 -17.11 -0.25
N GLY A 41 -0.55 -17.59 -1.45
CA GLY A 41 -1.46 -17.71 -2.58
C GLY A 41 -1.99 -16.39 -3.16
N ARG A 42 -3.13 -16.48 -3.85
CA ARG A 42 -3.82 -15.35 -4.52
C ARG A 42 -4.11 -14.16 -3.60
N LYS A 43 -4.21 -14.38 -2.28
CA LYS A 43 -4.49 -13.32 -1.30
C LYS A 43 -3.34 -12.30 -1.20
N GLN A 44 -2.08 -12.75 -1.30
CA GLN A 44 -0.93 -11.86 -1.32
C GLN A 44 -0.91 -10.99 -2.58
N LEU A 45 -1.29 -11.57 -3.73
CA LEU A 45 -1.42 -10.81 -4.98
C LEU A 45 -2.50 -9.72 -4.87
N PHE A 46 -3.61 -10.00 -4.18
CA PHE A 46 -4.63 -8.99 -3.89
C PHE A 46 -4.09 -7.85 -3.02
N TYR A 47 -3.32 -8.16 -1.98
CA TYR A 47 -2.69 -7.14 -1.13
C TYR A 47 -1.68 -6.30 -1.90
N ILE A 48 -0.75 -6.93 -2.64
CA ILE A 48 0.24 -6.25 -3.48
C ILE A 48 -0.47 -5.32 -4.46
N PHE A 49 -1.52 -5.80 -5.11
CA PHE A 49 -2.30 -4.97 -6.03
C PHE A 49 -2.92 -3.75 -5.33
N LEU A 50 -3.51 -3.92 -4.14
CA LEU A 50 -4.04 -2.82 -3.34
C LEU A 50 -2.94 -1.82 -2.96
N HIS A 51 -1.78 -2.31 -2.58
CA HIS A 51 -0.62 -1.52 -2.15
C HIS A 51 -0.09 -0.65 -3.29
N GLU A 52 0.30 -1.26 -4.42
CA GLU A 52 0.81 -0.54 -5.59
C GLU A 52 -0.23 0.42 -6.18
N THR A 53 -1.49 0.02 -6.19
CA THR A 53 -2.57 0.92 -6.63
C THR A 53 -2.76 2.09 -5.65
N GLY A 54 -2.55 1.86 -4.35
CA GLY A 54 -2.55 2.88 -3.32
C GLY A 54 -1.50 3.96 -3.57
N HIS A 55 -0.25 3.58 -3.84
CA HIS A 55 0.82 4.51 -4.24
C HIS A 55 0.45 5.33 -5.48
N ALA A 56 -0.18 4.70 -6.47
CA ALA A 56 -0.66 5.40 -7.65
C ALA A 56 -1.76 6.44 -7.32
N PHE A 57 -2.66 6.14 -6.38
CA PHE A 57 -3.65 7.11 -5.90
C PHE A 57 -3.02 8.27 -5.14
N ILE A 58 -2.02 7.98 -4.30
CA ILE A 58 -1.25 9.01 -3.58
C ILE A 58 -0.54 9.91 -4.57
N THR A 59 0.22 9.35 -5.51
CA THR A 59 0.94 10.11 -6.55
C THR A 59 0.01 11.00 -7.37
N LYS A 60 -1.21 10.53 -7.69
CA LYS A 60 -2.19 11.36 -8.40
C LYS A 60 -2.78 12.46 -7.54
N SER A 61 -2.93 12.22 -6.24
CA SER A 61 -3.56 13.18 -5.31
C SER A 61 -2.56 14.21 -4.80
N ALA A 62 -1.31 13.82 -4.60
CA ALA A 62 -0.27 14.57 -3.91
C ALA A 62 1.04 14.52 -4.72
N ARG A 63 1.01 14.91 -6.00
CA ARG A 63 2.18 14.78 -6.91
C ARG A 63 3.46 15.44 -6.37
N TRP A 64 3.31 16.49 -5.56
CA TRP A 64 4.39 17.24 -4.95
C TRP A 64 5.28 16.40 -4.00
N ILE A 65 4.82 15.22 -3.53
CA ILE A 65 5.65 14.37 -2.66
C ILE A 65 6.93 13.88 -3.37
N HIS A 66 6.92 13.82 -4.71
CA HIS A 66 8.07 13.44 -5.54
C HIS A 66 9.12 14.55 -5.70
N GLU A 67 8.84 15.74 -5.15
CA GLU A 67 9.77 16.87 -5.10
C GLU A 67 10.49 16.96 -3.74
N LEU A 68 10.13 16.09 -2.78
CA LEU A 68 10.75 16.01 -1.46
C LEU A 68 12.07 15.24 -1.51
N LYS A 69 12.77 15.19 -0.37
CA LYS A 69 13.92 14.30 -0.20
C LYS A 69 13.43 12.85 -0.16
N GLU A 70 14.25 11.93 -0.65
CA GLU A 70 13.96 10.48 -0.69
C GLU A 70 13.38 9.95 0.63
N ASP A 71 14.05 10.17 1.77
CA ASP A 71 13.53 9.71 3.07
C ASP A 71 12.18 10.34 3.47
N GLU A 72 11.90 11.58 3.03
CA GLU A 72 10.60 12.24 3.26
C GLU A 72 9.51 11.67 2.34
N THR A 73 9.85 11.47 1.06
CA THR A 73 8.97 10.85 0.06
C THR A 73 8.59 9.45 0.51
N ASP A 74 9.58 8.61 0.80
CA ASP A 74 9.40 7.23 1.24
C ASP A 74 8.53 7.19 2.50
N PHE A 75 8.85 8.01 3.52
CA PHE A 75 8.06 8.01 4.76
C PHE A 75 6.60 8.38 4.50
N VAL A 76 6.34 9.46 3.75
CA VAL A 76 4.98 9.92 3.48
C VAL A 76 4.21 8.89 2.67
N ASP A 77 4.80 8.38 1.59
CA ASP A 77 4.12 7.48 0.67
C ASP A 77 3.81 6.13 1.35
N GLU A 78 4.79 5.55 2.02
CA GLU A 78 4.67 4.26 2.71
C GLU A 78 3.72 4.32 3.92
N VAL A 79 3.73 5.40 4.71
CA VAL A 79 2.79 5.53 5.84
C VAL A 79 1.37 5.74 5.35
N VAL A 80 1.19 6.63 4.37
CA VAL A 80 -0.14 6.98 3.86
C VAL A 80 -0.77 5.78 3.15
N VAL A 81 -0.01 5.01 2.38
CA VAL A 81 -0.56 3.86 1.63
C VAL A 81 -1.13 2.82 2.58
N ARG A 82 -0.44 2.51 3.67
CA ARG A 82 -0.85 1.48 4.65
C ARG A 82 -2.14 1.87 5.36
N ILE A 83 -2.24 3.11 5.81
CA ILE A 83 -3.44 3.65 6.45
C ILE A 83 -4.62 3.71 5.46
N LEU A 84 -4.35 4.04 4.19
CA LEU A 84 -5.38 4.00 3.13
C LEU A 84 -5.88 2.59 2.86
N ILE A 85 -4.98 1.61 2.79
CA ILE A 85 -5.35 0.20 2.58
C ILE A 85 -6.26 -0.24 3.74
N ASP A 86 -5.89 0.03 4.99
CA ASP A 86 -6.67 -0.36 6.17
C ASP A 86 -8.10 0.22 6.13
N ASP A 87 -8.25 1.49 5.74
CA ASP A 87 -9.55 2.14 5.58
C ASP A 87 -10.35 1.57 4.39
N LEU A 88 -9.69 1.28 3.27
CA LEU A 88 -10.33 0.71 2.08
C LEU A 88 -10.81 -0.72 2.34
N ILE A 89 -10.02 -1.55 3.02
CA ILE A 89 -10.43 -2.91 3.41
C ILE A 89 -11.71 -2.84 4.24
N LYS A 90 -11.74 -1.94 5.23
CA LYS A 90 -12.89 -1.72 6.10
C LYS A 90 -14.14 -1.26 5.33
N LYS A 91 -14.00 -0.26 4.46
CA LYS A 91 -15.13 0.30 3.70
C LYS A 91 -15.66 -0.64 2.63
N LEU A 92 -14.79 -1.45 2.02
CA LEU A 92 -15.16 -2.41 0.99
C LEU A 92 -15.59 -3.77 1.57
N ASN A 93 -15.35 -4.01 2.86
CA ASN A 93 -15.62 -5.25 3.56
C ASN A 93 -14.99 -6.48 2.84
N ILE A 94 -13.69 -6.39 2.55
CA ILE A 94 -12.93 -7.41 1.80
C ILE A 94 -11.90 -8.16 2.66
N TYR A 95 -12.12 -8.22 3.97
CA TYR A 95 -11.25 -8.93 4.92
C TYR A 95 -11.02 -10.39 4.51
N ASP A 96 -12.06 -11.08 4.03
CA ASP A 96 -12.01 -12.48 3.55
C ASP A 96 -11.05 -12.69 2.36
N LYS A 97 -10.88 -11.64 1.54
CA LYS A 97 -9.98 -11.65 0.37
C LYS A 97 -8.51 -11.50 0.75
N LEU A 98 -8.24 -11.08 1.98
CA LEU A 98 -6.90 -10.80 2.50
C LEU A 98 -6.53 -11.67 3.71
N ASP A 99 -7.48 -12.51 4.14
CA ASP A 99 -7.48 -13.17 5.46
C ASP A 99 -6.17 -13.91 5.76
N ILE A 100 -5.55 -13.49 6.88
CA ILE A 100 -4.42 -14.12 7.59
C ILE A 100 -3.01 -13.90 7.00
N TYR A 101 -2.77 -12.81 6.27
CA TYR A 101 -1.41 -12.22 6.22
C TYR A 101 -1.29 -11.04 7.20
N TYR A 102 -2.36 -10.25 7.34
CA TYR A 102 -2.46 -9.10 8.24
C TYR A 102 -2.29 -9.40 9.74
N GLU A 103 -2.95 -10.42 10.29
CA GLU A 103 -2.92 -10.67 11.74
C GLU A 103 -1.60 -11.27 12.24
N ASN A 104 -0.85 -11.97 11.38
CA ASN A 104 0.33 -12.74 11.80
C ASN A 104 1.65 -12.31 11.15
N HIS A 105 1.64 -11.58 10.02
CA HIS A 105 2.85 -11.34 9.21
C HIS A 105 2.97 -9.90 8.65
N VAL A 106 1.87 -9.21 8.35
CA VAL A 106 1.82 -7.80 7.94
C VAL A 106 1.23 -6.98 9.06
N ASN A 107 2.06 -6.75 10.04
CA ASN A 107 1.85 -5.62 10.90
C ASN A 107 2.43 -4.43 10.13
N HIS A 108 1.59 -3.63 9.46
CA HIS A 108 2.01 -2.43 8.71
C HIS A 108 3.02 -1.57 9.49
N LYS A 109 2.86 -1.50 10.82
CA LYS A 109 3.83 -0.90 11.73
C LYS A 109 5.18 -1.66 11.76
N LYS A 110 5.21 -2.99 11.86
CA LYS A 110 6.46 -3.79 11.73
C LYS A 110 7.08 -3.69 10.34
N GLU A 111 6.29 -3.59 9.28
CA GLU A 111 6.83 -3.39 7.93
C GLU A 111 7.56 -2.06 7.83
N LEU A 112 6.97 -0.97 8.35
CA LEU A 112 7.63 0.34 8.35
C LEU A 112 8.96 0.34 9.09
N ILE A 113 9.12 -0.50 10.12
CA ILE A 113 10.42 -0.76 10.77
C ILE A 113 11.41 -1.43 9.81
N ASN A 114 10.96 -2.40 8.98
CA ASN A 114 11.82 -3.05 7.97
C ASN A 114 12.24 -2.08 6.84
N TYR A 115 11.43 -1.07 6.55
CA TYR A 115 11.80 0.05 5.65
C TYR A 115 12.74 1.07 6.32
N GLY A 116 13.20 0.77 7.53
CA GLY A 116 14.16 1.57 8.29
C GLY A 116 13.51 2.62 9.18
N PHE A 117 12.20 2.88 9.08
CA PHE A 117 11.57 3.95 9.87
C PHE A 117 11.36 3.52 11.32
N ASN A 118 11.94 4.26 12.25
CA ASN A 118 11.67 4.07 13.68
C ASN A 118 10.30 4.67 14.09
N LEU A 119 9.22 4.15 13.51
CA LEU A 119 7.87 4.58 13.82
C LEU A 119 7.33 3.81 15.03
N SER A 120 7.31 4.46 16.20
CA SER A 120 6.71 3.86 17.40
C SER A 120 5.22 3.54 17.19
N GLU A 121 4.70 2.60 18.00
CA GLU A 121 3.28 2.23 17.95
C GLU A 121 2.36 3.43 18.18
N GLU A 122 2.68 4.24 19.18
CA GLU A 122 1.91 5.42 19.54
C GLU A 122 1.85 6.41 18.36
N ASN A 123 2.96 6.60 17.66
CA ASN A 123 3.04 7.50 16.52
C ASN A 123 2.24 6.97 15.32
N TYR A 124 2.29 5.65 15.04
CA TYR A 124 1.45 5.05 14.00
C TYR A 124 -0.05 5.20 14.32
N LEU A 125 -0.46 4.81 15.54
CA LEU A 125 -1.86 4.90 15.99
C LEU A 125 -2.35 6.36 15.99
N TYR A 126 -1.48 7.31 16.29
CA TYR A 126 -1.80 8.73 16.20
C TYR A 126 -2.09 9.15 14.76
N LEU A 127 -1.23 8.80 13.81
CA LEU A 127 -1.40 9.09 12.39
C LEU A 127 -2.68 8.46 11.85
N GLU A 128 -2.93 7.19 12.19
CA GLU A 128 -4.13 6.45 11.81
C GLU A 128 -5.40 7.13 12.36
N ARG A 129 -5.43 7.46 13.65
CA ARG A 129 -6.57 8.15 14.26
C ARG A 129 -6.89 9.45 13.54
N ILE A 130 -5.88 10.25 13.22
CA ILE A 130 -6.06 11.52 12.52
C ILE A 130 -6.63 11.33 11.11
N TRP A 131 -6.22 10.28 10.39
CA TRP A 131 -6.85 9.90 9.11
C TRP A 131 -8.35 9.71 9.27
N TYR A 132 -8.77 8.83 10.19
CA TYR A 132 -10.18 8.52 10.40
C TYR A 132 -11.00 9.72 10.88
N GLU A 133 -10.46 10.55 11.77
CA GLU A 133 -11.15 11.72 12.32
C GLU A 133 -11.35 12.85 11.31
N LYS A 134 -10.36 13.11 10.44
CA LYS A 134 -10.31 14.36 9.66
C LYS A 134 -10.35 14.17 8.14
N TYR A 135 -9.89 13.03 7.63
CA TYR A 135 -9.56 12.89 6.21
C TYR A 135 -10.30 11.72 5.52
N SER A 136 -10.61 10.64 6.23
CA SER A 136 -11.25 9.42 5.69
C SER A 136 -12.63 9.65 5.08
N LYS A 137 -13.45 10.53 5.66
CA LYS A 137 -14.83 10.74 5.19
C LYS A 137 -14.89 11.21 3.74
N ASP A 138 -14.00 12.15 3.38
CA ASP A 138 -13.97 12.77 2.05
C ASP A 138 -12.76 12.31 1.22
N PHE A 139 -12.00 11.31 1.70
CA PHE A 139 -10.74 10.86 1.10
C PHE A 139 -9.80 12.01 0.72
N LYS A 140 -9.52 12.90 1.68
CA LYS A 140 -8.61 14.05 1.50
C LYS A 140 -7.14 13.61 1.53
N ILE A 141 -6.74 12.74 0.61
CA ILE A 141 -5.41 12.11 0.53
C ILE A 141 -4.30 13.16 0.52
N GLU A 142 -4.38 14.16 -0.36
CA GLU A 142 -3.36 15.22 -0.45
C GLU A 142 -3.14 15.96 0.88
N LYS A 143 -4.22 16.33 1.56
CA LYS A 143 -4.14 17.01 2.86
C LYS A 143 -3.56 16.11 3.94
N TYR A 144 -3.83 14.81 3.84
CA TYR A 144 -3.27 13.84 4.75
C TYR A 144 -1.77 13.62 4.50
N CYS A 145 -1.32 13.55 3.24
CA CYS A 145 0.11 13.54 2.90
C CYS A 145 0.83 14.76 3.48
N GLN A 146 0.24 15.96 3.36
CA GLN A 146 0.80 17.16 3.97
C GLN A 146 0.90 17.04 5.49
N PHE A 147 -0.15 16.55 6.14
CA PHE A 147 -0.15 16.34 7.59
C PHE A 147 0.93 15.32 8.04
N VAL A 148 1.08 14.21 7.31
CA VAL A 148 2.10 13.19 7.60
C VAL A 148 3.51 13.78 7.42
N LEU A 149 3.74 14.58 6.38
CA LEU A 149 5.02 15.28 6.17
C LEU A 149 5.32 16.25 7.32
N ASP A 150 4.35 17.07 7.72
CA ASP A 150 4.53 18.03 8.81
C ASP A 150 4.82 17.28 10.12
N TYR A 151 4.13 16.17 10.36
CA TYR A 151 4.38 15.32 11.51
C TYR A 151 5.78 14.70 11.49
N TYR A 152 6.23 14.20 10.33
CA TYR A 152 7.59 13.70 10.13
C TYR A 152 8.64 14.77 10.45
N LYS A 153 8.52 15.96 9.87
CA LYS A 153 9.46 17.07 10.07
C LYS A 153 9.54 17.53 11.53
N ASN A 154 8.40 17.58 12.22
CA ASN A 154 8.35 18.01 13.62
C ASN A 154 8.87 16.95 14.61
N ASN A 155 8.94 15.68 14.19
CA ASN A 155 9.38 14.56 15.04
C ASN A 155 10.58 13.83 14.44
N ASN A 156 11.35 14.48 13.56
CA ASN A 156 12.37 13.83 12.73
C ASN A 156 13.45 13.07 13.53
N ASN A 157 13.75 13.52 14.76
CA ASN A 157 14.64 12.80 15.67
C ASN A 157 14.10 11.43 16.12
N SER A 158 12.78 11.26 16.12
CA SER A 158 12.10 10.03 16.51
C SER A 158 11.98 9.01 15.37
N PHE A 159 12.14 9.42 14.11
CA PHE A 159 11.86 8.57 12.93
C PHE A 159 13.08 8.18 12.10
N LYS A 160 14.29 8.50 12.56
CA LYS A 160 15.53 8.23 11.79
C LYS A 160 15.62 6.78 11.31
N LYS A 161 16.10 6.63 10.07
CA LYS A 161 16.40 5.34 9.42
C LYS A 161 17.38 4.55 10.31
N ILE A 162 16.98 3.38 10.80
CA ILE A 162 17.82 2.47 11.62
C ILE A 162 18.88 1.79 10.73
#